data_AF-A0A959EC44-F1
#
_entry.id   AF-A0A959EC44-F1
#
_cell.length_a   1.000
_cell.length_b   1.000
_cell.length_c   1.000
_cell.angle_alpha   90.00
_cell.angle_beta   90.00
_cell.angle_gamma   90.00
#
_symmetry.space_group_name_H-M   'P 1'
#
loop_
_entity.id
_entity.type
_entity.pdbx_description
1 polymer ?
#
loop_
_entity_poly.entity_id
_entity_poly.type
_entity_poly.pdbx_seq_one_letter_code
_entity_poly.pdbx_strand_id
1 'polypeptide(L)'
;MKKLYGILYLFALLLSTHFLSFSSQLEYTGADALGQVKQQFETGLEEMTAAIHTYEEQAERFAQQGNNNLPALQHAHLAARLAFKKIEFLLEYNDREAVKKYLNGPPLPTTEAKVPEVRIIEPIGLQVLDELVFGESPEAEKEQIAALVNQLGHDFAAARTYQGGIPLQHRFVFEAVRYELIRIFTLGLTGFDTPGSGNALPEASAALKGAADALAAYLPLIEQQAPAVARQLAATQQQALAYLQANPDFDTFGRLHFLKTFLNPMFALSLQAQEALQIELPGEVSELPQSINYRAGNLFDDDFLNVHYFANHSPGELNDKRVALGRLLFFDPILSSNNQRSCASCHQPGRAFTDGQDKSLALNGEGKIQRNAPTLINAIYSERYFYDLREPSLERQVKHVVRDHKEFGTDFLAIIDKLSRSQEYWQLFAEAYQSQPQYQLSKWSISDALA
;
A
#
# COMPACT_ATOMS: atom_id res chain seq x y z
N MET A 1 -51.79 68.65 31.77
CA MET A 1 -51.87 67.48 30.85
C MET A 1 -50.52 67.18 30.20
N LYS A 2 -49.49 67.02 31.03
CA LYS A 2 -48.21 66.35 30.74
C LYS A 2 -48.30 65.04 31.53
N LYS A 3 -47.93 63.90 30.94
CA LYS A 3 -48.09 62.49 31.41
C LYS A 3 -49.17 61.73 30.63
N LEU A 4 -48.88 61.39 29.37
CA LEU A 4 -49.42 60.15 28.76
C LEU A 4 -48.67 59.70 27.50
N TYR A 5 -47.89 60.58 26.85
CA TYR A 5 -47.20 60.23 25.59
C TYR A 5 -45.78 59.63 25.77
N GLY A 6 -45.26 59.53 27.00
CA GLY A 6 -43.90 59.02 27.26
C GLY A 6 -43.80 57.50 27.47
N ILE A 7 -44.92 56.78 27.61
CA ILE A 7 -44.90 55.36 27.98
C ILE A 7 -45.10 54.43 26.76
N LEU A 8 -45.72 54.91 25.67
CA LEU A 8 -45.91 54.10 24.46
C LEU A 8 -44.69 54.03 23.53
N TYR A 9 -43.73 54.95 23.63
CA TYR A 9 -42.48 54.87 22.84
C TYR A 9 -41.39 54.01 23.50
N LEU A 10 -41.46 53.76 24.82
CA LEU A 10 -40.49 52.90 25.50
C LEU A 10 -40.80 51.39 25.34
N PHE A 11 -42.05 51.01 25.10
CA PHE A 11 -42.40 49.60 24.84
C PHE A 11 -42.16 49.18 23.38
N ALA A 12 -42.20 50.11 22.41
CA ALA A 12 -41.85 49.82 21.02
C ALA A 12 -40.32 49.77 20.76
N LEU A 13 -39.52 50.36 21.65
CA LEU A 13 -38.04 50.28 21.62
C LEU A 13 -37.45 49.13 22.45
N LEU A 14 -38.26 48.47 23.29
CA LEU A 14 -37.86 47.27 24.04
C LEU A 14 -38.33 45.96 23.39
N LEU A 15 -39.14 46.02 22.32
CA LEU A 15 -39.44 44.86 21.47
C LEU A 15 -38.64 44.81 20.16
N SER A 16 -37.79 45.80 19.89
CA SER A 16 -36.95 45.88 18.69
C SER A 16 -35.46 45.65 18.95
N THR A 17 -35.08 45.22 20.17
CA THR A 17 -33.68 44.94 20.55
C THR A 17 -33.40 43.46 20.88
N HIS A 18 -34.32 42.54 20.57
CA HIS A 18 -34.07 41.09 20.64
C HIS A 18 -34.31 40.33 19.33
N PHE A 19 -34.38 41.04 18.19
CA PHE A 19 -34.55 40.43 16.87
C PHE A 19 -33.45 40.83 15.88
N LEU A 20 -32.21 40.97 16.36
CA LEU A 20 -31.03 41.04 15.51
C LEU A 20 -29.90 40.19 16.13
N SER A 21 -29.30 39.36 15.28
CA SER A 21 -28.18 38.43 15.49
C SER A 21 -28.45 37.13 16.27
N PHE A 22 -29.50 36.39 15.89
CA PHE A 22 -29.30 34.98 15.57
C PHE A 22 -29.10 34.88 14.05
N SER A 23 -27.96 35.37 13.55
CA SER A 23 -27.38 34.69 12.40
C SER A 23 -27.06 33.30 12.93
N SER A 24 -27.87 32.30 12.57
CA SER A 24 -27.42 30.92 12.65
C SER A 24 -26.07 30.91 11.91
N GLN A 25 -24.97 30.90 12.65
CA GLN A 25 -23.75 30.32 12.11
C GLN A 25 -24.21 28.92 11.73
N LEU A 26 -24.34 28.66 10.43
CA LEU A 26 -24.66 27.34 9.94
C LEU A 26 -23.69 26.39 10.63
N GLU A 27 -24.20 25.50 11.47
CA GLU A 27 -23.36 24.55 12.19
C GLU A 27 -22.62 23.73 11.14
N TYR A 28 -21.28 23.74 11.21
CA TYR A 28 -20.46 22.97 10.29
C TYR A 28 -20.68 21.48 10.55
N THR A 29 -21.06 20.73 9.52
CA THR A 29 -21.45 19.33 9.63
C THR A 29 -20.45 18.41 8.93
N GLY A 30 -20.60 17.09 9.16
CA GLY A 30 -19.89 16.08 8.37
C GLY A 30 -20.13 16.23 6.86
N ALA A 31 -21.36 16.57 6.45
CA ALA A 31 -21.70 16.76 5.05
C ALA A 31 -20.91 17.93 4.42
N ASP A 32 -20.65 19.00 5.17
CA ASP A 32 -19.83 20.12 4.72
C ASP A 32 -18.36 19.69 4.53
N ALA A 33 -17.80 18.93 5.48
CA ALA A 33 -16.44 18.39 5.37
C ALA A 33 -16.29 17.48 4.15
N LEU A 34 -17.20 16.51 3.99
CA LEU A 34 -17.19 15.58 2.86
C LEU A 34 -17.41 16.30 1.53
N GLY A 35 -18.26 17.33 1.52
CA GLY A 35 -18.48 18.20 0.36
C GLY A 35 -17.22 18.94 -0.05
N GLN A 36 -16.45 19.47 0.90
CA GLN A 36 -15.16 20.11 0.61
C GLN A 36 -14.13 19.13 0.04
N VAL A 37 -14.02 17.92 0.61
CA VAL A 37 -13.10 16.89 0.07
C VAL A 37 -13.51 16.48 -1.34
N LYS A 38 -14.81 16.31 -1.57
CA LYS A 38 -15.33 16.00 -2.92
C LYS A 38 -14.98 17.12 -3.90
N GLN A 39 -15.22 18.38 -3.54
CA GLN A 39 -14.89 19.52 -4.38
C GLN A 39 -13.38 19.59 -4.67
N GLN A 40 -12.54 19.40 -3.65
CA GLN A 40 -11.08 19.34 -3.81
C GLN A 40 -10.68 18.28 -4.84
N PHE A 41 -11.25 17.07 -4.74
CA PHE A 41 -10.94 15.97 -5.64
C PHE A 41 -11.42 16.25 -7.08
N GLU A 42 -12.64 16.78 -7.25
CA GLU A 42 -13.18 17.16 -8.56
C GLU A 42 -12.35 18.26 -9.23
N THR A 43 -11.96 19.30 -8.48
CA THR A 43 -11.04 20.33 -8.98
C THR A 43 -9.69 19.75 -9.36
N GLY A 44 -9.12 18.84 -8.56
CA GLY A 44 -7.86 18.18 -8.89
C GLY A 44 -7.95 17.30 -10.14
N LEU A 45 -9.08 16.63 -10.38
CA LEU A 45 -9.33 15.88 -11.63
C LEU A 45 -9.37 16.80 -12.86
N GLU A 46 -9.91 18.01 -12.72
CA GLU A 46 -9.90 19.03 -13.76
C GLU A 46 -8.49 19.58 -14.00
N GLU A 47 -7.74 19.89 -12.94
CA GLU A 47 -6.34 20.30 -13.03
C GLU A 47 -5.48 19.25 -13.75
N MET A 48 -5.65 17.97 -13.41
CA MET A 48 -4.95 16.88 -14.07
C MET A 48 -5.35 16.73 -15.54
N THR A 49 -6.63 16.90 -15.86
CA THR A 49 -7.10 16.90 -17.26
C THR A 49 -6.40 18.01 -18.06
N ALA A 50 -6.33 19.22 -17.52
CA ALA A 50 -5.67 20.35 -18.18
C ALA A 50 -4.15 20.14 -18.30
N ALA A 51 -3.52 19.54 -17.29
CA ALA A 51 -2.09 19.23 -17.30
C ALA A 51 -1.75 18.17 -18.36
N ILE A 52 -2.56 17.09 -18.48
CA ILE A 52 -2.39 16.10 -19.55
C ILE A 52 -2.57 16.75 -20.92
N HIS A 53 -3.58 17.60 -21.12
CA HIS A 53 -3.77 18.26 -22.41
C HIS A 53 -2.56 19.11 -22.82
N THR A 54 -2.00 19.86 -21.87
CA THR A 54 -0.76 20.61 -22.10
C THR A 54 0.41 19.67 -22.44
N TYR A 55 0.46 18.50 -21.80
CA TYR A 55 1.50 17.51 -22.04
C TYR A 55 1.37 16.87 -23.42
N GLU A 56 0.15 16.54 -23.88
CA GLU A 56 -0.15 16.08 -25.24
C GLU A 56 0.35 17.10 -26.27
N GLU A 57 0.02 18.39 -26.10
CA GLU A 57 0.49 19.45 -27.00
C GLU A 57 2.02 19.55 -27.06
N GLN A 58 2.71 19.43 -25.91
CA GLN A 58 4.18 19.47 -25.90
C GLN A 58 4.79 18.19 -26.47
N ALA A 59 4.16 17.04 -26.31
CA ALA A 59 4.60 15.78 -26.89
C ALA A 59 4.51 15.81 -28.42
N GLU A 60 3.42 16.35 -28.98
CA GLU A 60 3.29 16.56 -30.44
C GLU A 60 4.34 17.52 -30.98
N ARG A 61 4.58 18.65 -30.30
CA ARG A 61 5.64 19.60 -30.67
C ARG A 61 7.02 18.96 -30.59
N PHE A 62 7.27 18.12 -29.58
CA PHE A 62 8.53 17.40 -29.44
C PHE A 62 8.76 16.39 -30.56
N ALA A 63 7.73 15.65 -30.99
CA ALA A 63 7.83 14.74 -32.14
C ALA A 63 8.28 15.48 -33.41
N GLN A 64 7.81 16.72 -33.61
CA GLN A 64 8.15 17.56 -34.77
C GLN A 64 9.49 18.28 -34.66
N GLN A 65 9.80 18.83 -33.47
CA GLN A 65 10.92 19.76 -33.28
C GLN A 65 12.13 19.14 -32.59
N GLY A 66 12.02 17.91 -32.10
CA GLY A 66 13.06 17.19 -31.39
C GLY A 66 13.53 17.94 -30.15
N ASN A 67 14.83 17.90 -29.88
CA ASN A 67 15.44 18.47 -28.68
C ASN A 67 15.19 19.97 -28.48
N ASN A 68 14.79 20.72 -29.51
CA ASN A 68 14.40 22.12 -29.37
C ASN A 68 13.17 22.33 -28.46
N ASN A 69 12.30 21.32 -28.33
CA ASN A 69 11.11 21.37 -27.47
C ASN A 69 11.24 20.55 -26.17
N LEU A 70 12.38 19.87 -25.96
CA LEU A 70 12.57 18.98 -24.81
C LEU A 70 12.32 19.68 -23.44
N PRO A 71 12.80 20.92 -23.19
CA PRO A 71 12.53 21.59 -21.92
C PRO A 71 11.04 21.84 -21.66
N ALA A 72 10.26 22.14 -22.71
CA ALA A 72 8.81 22.35 -22.60
C ALA A 72 8.08 21.04 -22.32
N LEU A 73 8.50 19.94 -22.97
CA LEU A 73 8.00 18.60 -22.70
C LEU A 73 8.28 18.18 -21.26
N GLN A 74 9.51 18.34 -20.79
CA GLN A 74 9.92 18.04 -19.42
C GLN A 74 9.11 18.83 -18.41
N HIS A 75 8.89 20.13 -18.65
CA HIS A 75 8.05 20.95 -17.78
C HIS A 75 6.59 20.47 -17.74
N ALA A 76 6.01 20.13 -18.90
CA ALA A 76 4.63 19.63 -18.97
C ALA A 76 4.48 18.26 -18.28
N HIS A 77 5.46 17.37 -18.42
CA HIS A 77 5.51 16.10 -17.70
C HIS A 77 5.50 16.31 -16.18
N LEU A 78 6.42 17.14 -15.66
CA LEU A 78 6.48 17.43 -14.22
C LEU A 78 5.18 18.06 -13.71
N ALA A 79 4.54 18.93 -14.50
CA ALA A 79 3.25 19.51 -14.15
C ALA A 79 2.13 18.46 -14.08
N ALA A 80 2.07 17.53 -15.04
CA ALA A 80 1.12 16.42 -15.02
C ALA A 80 1.35 15.50 -13.81
N ARG A 81 2.61 15.20 -13.47
CA ARG A 81 2.95 14.41 -12.29
C ARG A 81 2.52 15.10 -10.99
N LEU A 82 2.81 16.40 -10.84
CA LEU A 82 2.37 17.15 -9.66
C LEU A 82 0.84 17.22 -9.54
N ALA A 83 0.12 17.40 -10.66
CA ALA A 83 -1.34 17.38 -10.67
C ALA A 83 -1.90 16.01 -10.25
N PHE A 84 -1.32 14.92 -10.77
CA PHE A 84 -1.65 13.56 -10.36
C PHE A 84 -1.43 13.34 -8.86
N LYS A 85 -0.26 13.71 -8.33
CA LYS A 85 0.08 13.52 -6.91
C LYS A 85 -0.89 14.20 -5.94
N LYS A 86 -1.45 15.37 -6.30
CA LYS A 86 -2.46 16.05 -5.45
C LYS A 86 -3.73 15.24 -5.21
N ILE A 87 -4.09 14.35 -6.14
CA ILE A 87 -5.32 13.54 -6.10
C ILE A 87 -5.07 12.04 -5.97
N GLU A 88 -3.80 11.63 -5.95
CA GLU A 88 -3.40 10.21 -5.92
C GLU A 88 -4.02 9.45 -4.74
N PHE A 89 -4.11 10.06 -3.56
CA PHE A 89 -4.62 9.39 -2.36
C PHE A 89 -6.02 8.78 -2.57
N LEU A 90 -6.94 9.50 -3.23
CA LEU A 90 -8.27 8.98 -3.55
C LEU A 90 -8.29 8.15 -4.82
N LEU A 91 -7.51 8.51 -5.85
CA LEU A 91 -7.43 7.71 -7.08
C LEU A 91 -6.95 6.28 -6.79
N GLU A 92 -5.85 6.15 -6.04
CA GLU A 92 -5.25 4.86 -5.69
C GLU A 92 -6.17 4.07 -4.74
N TYR A 93 -6.79 4.74 -3.77
CA TYR A 93 -7.70 4.08 -2.84
C TYR A 93 -8.93 3.51 -3.55
N ASN A 94 -9.49 4.28 -4.50
CA ASN A 94 -10.70 3.90 -5.23
C ASN A 94 -10.44 2.90 -6.36
N ASP A 95 -9.30 3.01 -7.06
CA ASP A 95 -8.96 2.15 -8.21
C ASP A 95 -7.46 1.93 -8.36
N ARG A 96 -6.88 1.19 -7.40
CA ARG A 96 -5.48 0.79 -7.39
C ARG A 96 -5.03 0.13 -8.69
N GLU A 97 -5.89 -0.67 -9.31
CA GLU A 97 -5.52 -1.41 -10.52
C GLU A 97 -5.36 -0.48 -11.72
N ALA A 98 -6.25 0.51 -11.88
CA ALA A 98 -6.10 1.49 -12.94
C ALA A 98 -4.85 2.36 -12.75
N VAL A 99 -4.57 2.80 -11.52
CA VAL A 99 -3.38 3.60 -11.25
C VAL A 99 -2.11 2.80 -11.53
N LYS A 100 -2.01 1.58 -10.99
CA LYS A 100 -0.83 0.72 -11.13
C LYS A 100 -0.57 0.29 -12.57
N LYS A 101 -1.61 0.08 -13.38
CA LYS A 101 -1.46 -0.46 -14.74
C LYS A 101 -1.41 0.60 -15.83
N TYR A 102 -2.14 1.70 -15.66
CA TYR A 102 -2.43 2.62 -16.76
C TYR A 102 -2.00 4.06 -16.48
N LEU A 103 -2.05 4.54 -15.24
CA LEU A 103 -1.77 5.95 -14.94
C LEU A 103 -0.35 6.21 -14.45
N ASN A 104 0.15 5.42 -13.50
CA ASN A 104 1.46 5.60 -12.86
C ASN A 104 2.20 4.26 -12.69
N GLY A 105 2.11 3.39 -13.69
CA GLY A 105 2.74 2.07 -13.68
C GLY A 105 4.27 2.15 -13.78
N PRO A 106 5.02 1.25 -13.11
CA PRO A 106 6.47 1.22 -13.16
C PRO A 106 6.98 0.80 -14.55
N PRO A 107 8.21 1.18 -14.92
CA PRO A 107 8.84 0.81 -16.20
C PRO A 107 9.34 -0.64 -16.21
N LEU A 108 8.47 -1.56 -15.80
CA LEU A 108 8.73 -2.99 -15.73
C LEU A 108 7.63 -3.75 -16.46
N PRO A 109 7.96 -4.58 -17.46
CA PRO A 109 6.99 -5.46 -18.09
C PRO A 109 6.30 -6.34 -17.05
N THR A 110 5.00 -6.52 -17.21
CA THR A 110 4.21 -7.41 -16.35
C THR A 110 3.58 -8.53 -17.18
N THR A 111 3.08 -9.55 -16.51
CA THR A 111 2.37 -10.65 -17.17
C THR A 111 0.90 -10.63 -16.78
N GLU A 112 0.02 -10.98 -17.71
CA GLU A 112 -1.41 -11.14 -17.41
C GLU A 112 -1.61 -12.20 -16.32
N ALA A 113 -2.20 -11.81 -15.18
CA ALA A 113 -2.24 -12.66 -13.99
C ALA A 113 -2.94 -14.02 -14.22
N LYS A 114 -3.88 -14.07 -15.16
CA LYS A 114 -4.62 -15.30 -15.52
C LYS A 114 -3.90 -16.18 -16.55
N VAL A 115 -2.97 -15.62 -17.33
CA VAL A 115 -2.20 -16.34 -18.36
C VAL A 115 -0.75 -15.84 -18.43
N PRO A 116 0.04 -16.03 -17.35
CA PRO A 116 1.33 -15.35 -17.20
C PRO A 116 2.35 -15.72 -18.28
N GLU A 117 2.28 -16.95 -18.79
CA GLU A 117 3.21 -17.51 -19.78
C GLU A 117 2.91 -17.05 -21.23
N VAL A 118 1.77 -16.40 -21.46
CA VAL A 118 1.24 -16.18 -22.82
C VAL A 118 1.27 -14.70 -23.21
N ARG A 119 1.14 -13.78 -22.26
CA ARG A 119 0.96 -12.36 -22.56
C ARG A 119 1.81 -11.48 -21.65
N ILE A 120 2.84 -10.89 -22.24
CA ILE A 120 3.59 -9.76 -21.67
C ILE A 120 2.77 -8.49 -21.93
N ILE A 121 2.63 -7.68 -20.89
CA ILE A 121 2.01 -6.36 -20.91
C ILE A 121 3.16 -5.36 -20.82
N GLU A 122 3.35 -4.60 -21.89
CA GLU A 122 4.34 -3.53 -21.92
C GLU A 122 3.98 -2.44 -20.90
N PRO A 123 4.97 -1.87 -20.20
CA PRO A 123 4.71 -0.87 -19.18
C PRO A 123 4.23 0.43 -19.83
N ILE A 124 3.26 1.09 -19.20
CA ILE A 124 2.76 2.40 -19.60
C ILE A 124 2.53 3.30 -18.37
N GLY A 125 2.18 4.56 -18.62
CA GLY A 125 1.85 5.54 -17.59
C GLY A 125 3.01 6.47 -17.22
N LEU A 126 2.80 7.26 -16.18
CA LEU A 126 3.65 8.39 -15.81
C LEU A 126 5.08 8.00 -15.39
N GLN A 127 5.36 6.81 -14.85
CA GLN A 127 6.76 6.45 -14.51
C GLN A 127 7.55 6.05 -15.76
N VAL A 128 6.91 5.37 -16.71
CA VAL A 128 7.51 5.07 -18.02
C VAL A 128 7.83 6.34 -18.77
N LEU A 129 6.87 7.27 -18.80
CA LEU A 129 7.08 8.59 -19.40
C LEU A 129 8.18 9.38 -18.68
N ASP A 130 8.31 9.24 -17.36
CA ASP A 130 9.38 9.88 -16.58
C ASP A 130 10.77 9.40 -17.02
N GLU A 131 10.94 8.10 -17.18
CA GLU A 131 12.19 7.51 -17.67
C GLU A 131 12.50 7.90 -19.12
N LEU A 132 11.49 7.91 -20.00
CA LEU A 132 11.70 8.27 -21.42
C LEU A 132 12.01 9.76 -21.62
N VAL A 133 11.32 10.65 -20.90
CA VAL A 133 11.45 12.11 -21.06
C VAL A 133 12.73 12.66 -20.40
N PHE A 134 13.23 12.00 -19.35
CA PHE A 134 14.44 12.39 -18.63
C PHE A 134 15.63 11.43 -18.86
N GLY A 135 15.46 10.42 -19.71
CA GLY A 135 16.49 9.44 -20.04
C GLY A 135 17.63 10.01 -20.91
N GLU A 136 18.55 9.13 -21.31
CA GLU A 136 19.78 9.53 -22.02
C GLU A 136 19.53 10.05 -23.45
N SER A 137 18.45 9.64 -24.11
CA SER A 137 18.17 10.00 -25.51
C SER A 137 16.67 10.17 -25.82
N PRO A 138 15.97 11.17 -25.23
CA PRO A 138 14.53 11.34 -25.44
C PRO A 138 14.14 11.56 -26.91
N GLU A 139 15.00 12.20 -27.71
CA GLU A 139 14.72 12.47 -29.13
C GLU A 139 14.65 11.19 -29.98
N ALA A 140 15.37 10.13 -29.59
CA ALA A 140 15.29 8.83 -30.26
C ALA A 140 13.90 8.17 -30.02
N GLU A 141 13.29 8.45 -28.87
CA GLU A 141 12.02 7.85 -28.43
C GLU A 141 10.81 8.77 -28.64
N LYS A 142 10.97 9.86 -29.39
CA LYS A 142 9.96 10.93 -29.51
C LYS A 142 8.57 10.46 -29.98
N GLU A 143 8.52 9.49 -30.89
CA GLU A 143 7.25 8.94 -31.39
C GLU A 143 6.58 8.06 -30.32
N GLN A 144 7.38 7.29 -29.58
CA GLN A 144 6.88 6.48 -28.46
C GLN A 144 6.37 7.37 -27.33
N ILE A 145 7.10 8.43 -26.97
CA ILE A 145 6.68 9.41 -25.97
C ILE A 145 5.33 10.03 -26.39
N ALA A 146 5.21 10.51 -27.63
CA ALA A 146 3.95 11.09 -28.11
C ALA A 146 2.78 10.07 -28.05
N ALA A 147 3.01 8.82 -28.43
CA ALA A 147 1.99 7.78 -28.34
C ALA A 147 1.57 7.48 -26.89
N LEU A 148 2.53 7.36 -25.97
CA LEU A 148 2.26 7.07 -24.56
C LEU A 148 1.58 8.24 -23.82
N VAL A 149 1.88 9.49 -24.17
CA VAL A 149 1.19 10.65 -23.60
C VAL A 149 -0.27 10.70 -24.05
N ASN A 150 -0.54 10.43 -25.32
CA ASN A 150 -1.93 10.31 -25.82
C ASN A 150 -2.68 9.14 -25.13
N GLN A 151 -2.00 8.01 -24.95
CA GLN A 151 -2.57 6.86 -24.24
C GLN A 151 -2.90 7.20 -22.78
N LEU A 152 -2.02 7.94 -22.08
CA LEU A 152 -2.27 8.43 -20.72
C LEU A 152 -3.53 9.31 -20.66
N GLY A 153 -3.77 10.17 -21.65
CA GLY A 153 -4.99 10.98 -21.73
C GLY A 153 -6.26 10.14 -21.85
N HIS A 154 -6.24 9.11 -22.69
CA HIS A 154 -7.35 8.16 -22.81
C HIS A 154 -7.60 7.37 -21.51
N ASP A 155 -6.54 6.85 -20.91
CA ASP A 155 -6.64 6.05 -19.68
C ASP A 155 -7.10 6.90 -18.48
N PHE A 156 -6.62 8.14 -18.37
CA PHE A 156 -7.07 9.07 -17.34
C PHE A 156 -8.52 9.48 -17.53
N ALA A 157 -8.99 9.71 -18.77
CA ALA A 157 -10.40 10.00 -19.05
C ALA A 157 -11.32 8.85 -18.62
N ALA A 158 -10.91 7.60 -18.85
CA ALA A 158 -11.63 6.42 -18.39
C ALA A 158 -11.64 6.34 -16.85
N ALA A 159 -10.49 6.51 -16.20
CA ALA A 159 -10.38 6.51 -14.75
C ALA A 159 -11.25 7.63 -14.12
N ARG A 160 -11.17 8.86 -14.64
CA ARG A 160 -12.00 10.00 -14.19
C ARG A 160 -13.50 9.70 -14.29
N THR A 161 -13.93 9.07 -15.38
CA THR A 161 -15.33 8.68 -15.57
C THR A 161 -15.77 7.67 -14.51
N TYR A 162 -14.93 6.67 -14.22
CA TYR A 162 -15.18 5.68 -13.17
C TYR A 162 -15.27 6.34 -11.78
N GLN A 163 -14.33 7.24 -11.46
CA GLN A 163 -14.30 7.98 -10.19
C GLN A 163 -15.58 8.77 -9.92
N GLY A 164 -16.18 9.39 -10.95
CA GLY A 164 -17.45 10.11 -10.83
C GLY A 164 -18.64 9.24 -10.40
N GLY A 165 -18.54 7.91 -10.56
CA GLY A 165 -19.55 6.95 -10.12
C GLY A 165 -19.39 6.46 -8.68
N ILE A 166 -18.30 6.80 -7.99
CA ILE A 166 -17.99 6.28 -6.65
C ILE A 166 -18.51 7.26 -5.58
N PRO A 167 -19.45 6.83 -4.72
CA PRO A 167 -19.89 7.66 -3.60
C PRO A 167 -18.77 7.82 -2.58
N LEU A 168 -18.31 9.05 -2.37
CA LEU A 168 -17.35 9.36 -1.32
C LEU A 168 -17.99 9.17 0.06
N GLN A 169 -17.26 8.55 0.98
CA GLN A 169 -17.68 8.32 2.37
C GLN A 169 -16.62 8.87 3.33
N HIS A 170 -17.02 9.24 4.54
CA HIS A 170 -16.09 9.74 5.56
C HIS A 170 -14.94 8.75 5.81
N ARG A 171 -15.27 7.47 6.02
CA ARG A 171 -14.27 6.40 6.22
C ARG A 171 -13.24 6.34 5.10
N PHE A 172 -13.69 6.41 3.84
CA PHE A 172 -12.82 6.34 2.67
C PHE A 172 -11.78 7.45 2.65
N VAL A 173 -12.12 8.66 3.09
CA VAL A 173 -11.17 9.77 3.19
C VAL A 173 -10.05 9.45 4.19
N PHE A 174 -10.40 8.98 5.39
CA PHE A 174 -9.41 8.66 6.43
C PHE A 174 -8.55 7.45 6.06
N GLU A 175 -9.14 6.41 5.48
CA GLU A 175 -8.40 5.26 4.94
C GLU A 175 -7.43 5.70 3.83
N ALA A 176 -7.92 6.43 2.82
CA ALA A 176 -7.11 6.92 1.71
C ALA A 176 -5.92 7.76 2.17
N VAL A 177 -6.13 8.69 3.11
CA VAL A 177 -5.05 9.53 3.65
C VAL A 177 -4.02 8.70 4.39
N ARG A 178 -4.45 7.74 5.22
CA ARG A 178 -3.49 6.88 5.94
C ARG A 178 -2.71 5.97 5.00
N TYR A 179 -3.33 5.44 3.95
CA TYR A 179 -2.62 4.72 2.89
C TYR A 179 -1.64 5.61 2.12
N GLU A 180 -2.01 6.86 1.85
CA GLU A 180 -1.12 7.80 1.18
C GLU A 180 0.13 8.13 2.01
N LEU A 181 0.00 8.28 3.33
CA LEU A 181 1.16 8.44 4.21
C LEU A 181 2.13 7.26 4.10
N ILE A 182 1.62 6.03 3.93
CA ILE A 182 2.47 4.85 3.69
C ILE A 182 3.19 4.98 2.35
N ARG A 183 2.47 5.32 1.28
CA ARG A 183 3.01 5.47 -0.08
C ARG A 183 4.05 6.58 -0.19
N ILE A 184 3.81 7.73 0.42
CA ILE A 184 4.77 8.85 0.47
C ILE A 184 6.10 8.36 1.03
N PHE A 185 6.09 7.56 2.10
CA PHE A 185 7.33 7.08 2.69
C PHE A 185 8.01 5.98 1.87
N THR A 186 7.24 5.02 1.36
CA THR A 186 7.79 3.80 0.74
C THR A 186 8.12 3.96 -0.74
N LEU A 187 7.40 4.82 -1.46
CA LEU A 187 7.52 5.02 -2.91
C LEU A 187 7.94 6.45 -3.28
N GLY A 188 7.32 7.45 -2.66
CA GLY A 188 7.59 8.86 -2.97
C GLY A 188 9.00 9.29 -2.57
N LEU A 189 9.30 9.28 -1.27
CA LEU A 189 10.59 9.74 -0.73
C LEU A 189 11.78 8.86 -1.13
N THR A 190 11.55 7.64 -1.60
CA THR A 190 12.59 6.74 -2.08
C THR A 190 12.97 7.02 -3.54
N GLY A 191 12.20 7.84 -4.25
CA GLY A 191 12.40 8.12 -5.68
C GLY A 191 11.90 7.00 -6.60
N PHE A 192 11.22 5.99 -6.06
CA PHE A 192 10.67 4.87 -6.84
C PHE A 192 9.71 5.38 -7.92
N ASP A 193 8.87 6.36 -7.59
CA ASP A 193 7.89 6.91 -8.53
C ASP A 193 8.49 7.82 -9.61
N THR A 194 9.76 8.24 -9.49
CA THR A 194 10.42 9.21 -10.39
C THR A 194 11.77 8.68 -10.87
N PRO A 195 11.80 7.55 -11.60
CA PRO A 195 13.03 6.85 -11.97
C PRO A 195 13.95 7.66 -12.90
N GLY A 196 13.41 8.61 -13.67
CA GLY A 196 14.18 9.45 -14.60
C GLY A 196 14.45 10.85 -14.05
N SER A 197 13.41 11.55 -13.60
CA SER A 197 13.51 12.97 -13.22
C SER A 197 14.13 13.21 -11.84
N GLY A 198 14.10 12.22 -10.94
CA GLY A 198 14.51 12.40 -9.54
C GLY A 198 13.64 13.39 -8.75
N ASN A 199 12.45 13.75 -9.26
CA ASN A 199 11.56 14.77 -8.70
C ASN A 199 10.76 14.31 -7.44
N ALA A 200 11.35 13.41 -6.67
CA ALA A 200 10.73 12.71 -5.56
C ALA A 200 10.18 13.64 -4.45
N LEU A 201 10.96 14.66 -4.04
CA LEU A 201 10.58 15.52 -2.91
C LEU A 201 9.45 16.49 -3.24
N PRO A 202 9.44 17.18 -4.41
CA PRO A 202 8.27 17.95 -4.84
C PRO A 202 7.00 17.11 -4.97
N GLU A 203 7.11 15.88 -5.48
CA GLU A 203 5.96 14.96 -5.58
C GLU A 203 5.45 14.51 -4.22
N ALA A 204 6.35 14.13 -3.30
CA ALA A 204 5.99 13.81 -1.92
C ALA A 204 5.30 14.99 -1.22
N SER A 205 5.73 16.23 -1.49
CA SER A 205 5.07 17.43 -0.98
C SER A 205 3.68 17.64 -1.57
N ALA A 206 3.49 17.40 -2.88
CA ALA A 206 2.19 17.52 -3.53
C ALA A 206 1.20 16.45 -3.01
N ALA A 207 1.66 15.21 -2.88
CA ALA A 207 0.90 14.10 -2.30
C ALA A 207 0.48 14.38 -0.85
N LEU A 208 1.44 14.79 -0.01
CA LEU A 208 1.15 15.14 1.37
C LEU A 208 0.17 16.29 1.47
N LYS A 209 0.30 17.32 0.62
CA LYS A 209 -0.62 18.46 0.61
C LYS A 209 -2.04 18.04 0.26
N GLY A 210 -2.21 17.21 -0.77
CA GLY A 210 -3.53 16.69 -1.17
C GLY A 210 -4.22 15.93 -0.04
N ALA A 211 -3.49 15.00 0.59
CA ALA A 211 -4.00 14.23 1.72
C ALA A 211 -4.26 15.11 2.97
N ALA A 212 -3.39 16.08 3.25
CA ALA A 212 -3.54 16.99 4.38
C ALA A 212 -4.75 17.93 4.21
N ASP A 213 -5.00 18.45 3.00
CA ASP A 213 -6.16 19.29 2.70
C ASP A 213 -7.48 18.53 2.92
N ALA A 214 -7.50 17.24 2.54
CA ALA A 214 -8.67 16.40 2.75
C ALA A 214 -8.99 16.21 4.24
N LEU A 215 -7.96 16.02 5.08
CA LEU A 215 -8.13 15.99 6.55
C LEU A 215 -8.44 17.38 7.12
N ALA A 216 -7.92 18.46 6.53
CA ALA A 216 -8.15 19.81 6.99
C ALA A 216 -9.65 20.20 6.93
N ALA A 217 -10.40 19.66 5.98
CA ALA A 217 -11.85 19.80 5.92
C ALA A 217 -12.55 19.26 7.19
N TYR A 218 -11.97 18.30 7.89
CA TYR A 218 -12.54 17.75 9.13
C TYR A 218 -12.09 18.49 10.39
N LEU A 219 -11.07 19.37 10.33
CA LEU A 219 -10.53 20.05 11.51
C LEU A 219 -11.59 20.81 12.34
N PRO A 220 -12.59 21.52 11.76
CA PRO A 220 -13.61 22.17 12.56
C PRO A 220 -14.45 21.19 13.40
N LEU A 221 -14.68 19.98 12.89
CA LEU A 221 -15.40 18.91 13.61
C LEU A 221 -14.50 18.28 14.67
N ILE A 222 -13.24 18.01 14.32
CA ILE A 222 -12.26 17.42 15.25
C ILE A 222 -11.99 18.40 16.40
N GLU A 223 -11.93 19.71 16.15
CA GLU A 223 -11.71 20.72 17.21
C GLU A 223 -12.85 20.71 18.23
N GLN A 224 -14.09 20.42 17.83
CA GLN A 224 -15.22 20.32 18.74
C GLN A 224 -15.15 19.08 19.63
N GLN A 225 -14.70 17.94 19.09
CA GLN A 225 -14.69 16.65 19.79
C GLN A 225 -13.36 16.36 20.52
N ALA A 226 -12.24 16.73 19.91
CA ALA A 226 -10.88 16.47 20.36
C ALA A 226 -9.92 17.65 20.02
N PRO A 227 -10.01 18.79 20.74
CA PRO A 227 -9.21 20.01 20.46
C PRO A 227 -7.68 19.81 20.48
N ALA A 228 -7.19 18.84 21.27
CA ALA A 228 -5.76 18.53 21.30
C ALA A 228 -5.31 17.84 20.01
N VAL A 229 -6.10 16.89 19.51
CA VAL A 229 -5.83 16.13 18.28
C VAL A 229 -5.88 17.08 17.07
N ALA A 230 -6.89 17.93 16.97
CA ALA A 230 -7.01 18.91 15.89
C ALA A 230 -5.78 19.84 15.81
N ARG A 231 -5.38 20.45 16.94
CA ARG A 231 -4.20 21.32 16.99
C ARG A 231 -2.90 20.59 16.65
N GLN A 232 -2.70 19.38 17.17
CA GLN A 232 -1.51 18.59 16.89
C GLN A 232 -1.44 18.14 15.43
N LEU A 233 -2.57 17.69 14.87
CA LEU A 233 -2.66 17.26 13.48
C LEU A 233 -2.33 18.42 12.53
N ALA A 234 -2.99 19.57 12.71
CA ALA A 234 -2.77 20.75 11.89
C ALA A 234 -1.31 21.25 11.97
N ALA A 235 -0.75 21.32 13.19
CA ALA A 235 0.64 21.73 13.39
C ALA A 235 1.63 20.76 12.74
N THR A 236 1.41 19.45 12.90
CA THR A 236 2.30 18.42 12.32
C THR A 236 2.26 18.46 10.80
N GLN A 237 1.08 18.59 10.19
CA GLN A 237 0.92 18.72 8.74
C GLN A 237 1.67 19.96 8.20
N GLN A 238 1.51 21.11 8.86
CA GLN A 238 2.20 22.34 8.47
C GLN A 238 3.72 22.19 8.57
N GLN A 239 4.21 21.61 9.66
CA GLN A 239 5.65 21.40 9.87
C GLN A 239 6.24 20.40 8.88
N ALA A 240 5.50 19.34 8.54
CA ALA A 240 5.92 18.34 7.56
C ALA A 240 6.11 18.96 6.17
N LEU A 241 5.13 19.75 5.71
CA LEU A 241 5.20 20.49 4.44
C LEU A 241 6.35 21.50 4.44
N ALA A 242 6.52 22.25 5.53
CA ALA A 242 7.64 23.18 5.67
C ALA A 242 9.00 22.47 5.64
N TYR A 243 9.11 21.28 6.24
CA TYR A 243 10.34 20.49 6.21
C TYR A 243 10.68 20.00 4.80
N LEU A 244 9.68 19.51 4.03
CA LEU A 244 9.89 19.12 2.63
C LEU A 244 10.38 20.30 1.77
N GLN A 245 9.79 21.48 1.96
CA GLN A 245 10.19 22.69 1.23
C GLN A 245 11.59 23.20 1.63
N ALA A 246 11.93 23.11 2.92
CA ALA A 246 13.22 23.58 3.42
C ALA A 246 14.40 22.65 3.10
N ASN A 247 14.13 21.39 2.74
CA ASN A 247 15.15 20.37 2.47
C ASN A 247 14.92 19.77 1.06
N PRO A 248 15.19 20.51 -0.03
CA PRO A 248 14.85 20.09 -1.39
C PRO A 248 15.85 19.09 -2.01
N ASP A 249 16.98 18.83 -1.34
CA ASP A 249 18.03 17.95 -1.85
C ASP A 249 17.75 16.48 -1.51
N PHE A 250 17.65 15.64 -2.54
CA PHE A 250 17.23 14.24 -2.41
C PHE A 250 18.20 13.39 -1.59
N ASP A 251 19.50 13.58 -1.76
CA ASP A 251 20.53 12.74 -1.15
C ASP A 251 20.71 13.06 0.34
N THR A 252 20.60 14.34 0.71
CA THR A 252 20.76 14.80 2.09
C THR A 252 19.45 14.86 2.89
N PHE A 253 18.30 14.65 2.24
CA PHE A 253 17.00 14.64 2.92
C PHE A 253 16.94 13.60 4.04
N GLY A 254 16.74 14.05 5.27
CA GLY A 254 16.64 13.21 6.46
C GLY A 254 15.37 12.38 6.53
N ARG A 255 15.26 11.29 5.74
CA ARG A 255 14.07 10.42 5.65
C ARG A 255 13.64 9.83 6.99
N LEU A 256 14.60 9.34 7.79
CA LEU A 256 14.30 8.80 9.12
C LEU A 256 13.82 9.89 10.09
N HIS A 257 14.39 11.09 10.01
CA HIS A 257 13.91 12.23 10.79
C HIS A 257 12.48 12.60 10.37
N PHE A 258 12.22 12.66 9.06
CA PHE A 258 10.89 12.96 8.52
C PHE A 258 9.84 11.94 8.96
N LEU A 259 10.16 10.64 8.85
CA LEU A 259 9.31 9.54 9.29
C LEU A 259 8.92 9.69 10.77
N LYS A 260 9.92 9.81 11.64
CA LYS A 260 9.70 9.81 13.10
C LYS A 260 9.04 11.08 13.61
N THR A 261 9.38 12.22 13.02
CA THR A 261 8.97 13.54 13.52
C THR A 261 7.62 13.97 12.96
N PHE A 262 7.30 13.56 11.73
CA PHE A 262 6.10 14.04 11.04
C PHE A 262 5.19 12.90 10.61
N LEU A 263 5.69 11.94 9.83
CA LEU A 263 4.83 10.95 9.17
C LEU A 263 4.14 10.01 10.17
N ASN A 264 4.90 9.43 11.11
CA ASN A 264 4.34 8.56 12.15
C ASN A 264 3.34 9.29 13.05
N PRO A 265 3.65 10.50 13.57
CA PRO A 265 2.65 11.30 14.28
C PRO A 265 1.40 11.60 13.46
N MET A 266 1.52 11.99 12.17
CA MET A 266 0.36 12.22 11.31
C MET A 266 -0.47 10.95 11.12
N PHE A 267 0.19 9.79 10.93
CA PHE A 267 -0.49 8.51 10.76
C PHE A 267 -1.32 8.14 12.01
N ALA A 268 -0.75 8.30 13.21
CA ALA A 268 -1.44 8.07 14.47
C ALA A 268 -2.56 9.09 14.75
N LEU A 269 -2.30 10.38 14.52
CA LEU A 269 -3.26 11.46 14.74
C LEU A 269 -4.46 11.35 13.78
N SER A 270 -4.26 10.83 12.57
CA SER A 270 -5.34 10.57 11.62
C SER A 270 -6.32 9.52 12.15
N LEU A 271 -5.83 8.45 12.80
CA LEU A 271 -6.69 7.47 13.47
C LEU A 271 -7.44 8.10 14.64
N GLN A 272 -6.75 8.83 15.51
CA GLN A 272 -7.38 9.49 16.66
C GLN A 272 -8.47 10.48 16.23
N ALA A 273 -8.24 11.20 15.13
CA ALA A 273 -9.23 12.08 14.53
C ALA A 273 -10.46 11.31 14.02
N GLN A 274 -10.26 10.18 13.33
CA GLN A 274 -11.34 9.32 12.86
C GLN A 274 -12.19 8.78 14.02
N GLU A 275 -11.54 8.26 15.07
CA GLU A 275 -12.19 7.73 16.26
C GLU A 275 -12.94 8.82 17.05
N ALA A 276 -12.35 10.01 17.17
CA ALA A 276 -13.00 11.16 17.84
C ALA A 276 -14.29 11.60 17.12
N LEU A 277 -14.35 11.42 15.80
CA LEU A 277 -15.53 11.68 14.98
C LEU A 277 -16.49 10.48 14.90
N GLN A 278 -16.18 9.36 15.55
CA GLN A 278 -16.96 8.13 15.52
C GLN A 278 -17.20 7.60 14.10
N ILE A 279 -16.24 7.81 13.20
CA ILE A 279 -16.26 7.25 11.84
C ILE A 279 -15.76 5.81 11.91
N GLU A 280 -16.46 4.90 11.25
CA GLU A 280 -16.19 3.47 11.29
C GLU A 280 -14.78 3.13 10.77
N LEU A 281 -14.14 2.12 11.35
CA LEU A 281 -12.87 1.56 10.90
C LEU A 281 -13.08 0.40 9.91
N PRO A 282 -12.08 0.06 9.06
CA PRO A 282 -12.22 -1.04 8.09
C PRO A 282 -12.66 -2.37 8.71
N GLY A 283 -12.12 -2.72 9.89
CA GLY A 283 -12.44 -3.97 10.58
C GLY A 283 -13.83 -3.99 11.26
N GLU A 284 -14.52 -2.85 11.33
CA GLU A 284 -15.87 -2.75 11.93
C GLU A 284 -16.97 -2.98 10.89
N VAL A 285 -16.62 -2.90 9.60
CA VAL A 285 -17.57 -3.00 8.48
C VAL A 285 -17.26 -4.14 7.52
N SER A 286 -16.12 -4.81 7.69
CA SER A 286 -15.66 -5.89 6.85
C SER A 286 -15.01 -6.98 7.69
N GLU A 287 -15.40 -8.23 7.45
CA GLU A 287 -14.76 -9.41 8.02
C GLU A 287 -13.56 -9.89 7.18
N LEU A 288 -13.33 -9.27 6.02
CA LEU A 288 -12.19 -9.63 5.17
C LEU A 288 -10.88 -9.20 5.84
N PRO A 289 -9.89 -10.10 5.93
CA PRO A 289 -8.59 -9.76 6.51
C PRO A 289 -7.96 -8.61 5.72
N GLN A 290 -7.47 -7.60 6.43
CA GLN A 290 -6.75 -6.47 5.87
C GLN A 290 -5.25 -6.78 5.87
N SER A 291 -4.49 -6.28 4.88
CA SER A 291 -3.03 -6.49 4.82
C SER A 291 -2.27 -5.79 5.93
N ILE A 292 -2.85 -4.73 6.49
CA ILE A 292 -2.27 -3.97 7.59
C ILE A 292 -3.23 -3.95 8.79
N ASN A 293 -2.66 -3.88 10.00
CA ASN A 293 -3.41 -3.50 11.18
C ASN A 293 -3.71 -2.00 11.12
N TYR A 294 -4.97 -1.66 10.84
CA TYR A 294 -5.40 -0.27 10.78
C TYR A 294 -5.26 0.46 12.13
N ARG A 295 -5.20 -0.25 13.26
CA ARG A 295 -5.00 0.35 14.59
C ARG A 295 -3.54 0.59 14.95
N ALA A 296 -2.59 0.15 14.13
CA ALA A 296 -1.17 0.45 14.33
C ALA A 296 -0.94 1.97 14.35
N GLY A 297 -0.06 2.43 15.23
CA GLY A 297 0.31 3.84 15.38
C GLY A 297 1.36 4.29 14.37
N ASN A 298 2.12 3.36 13.78
CA ASN A 298 3.06 3.66 12.69
C ASN A 298 3.41 2.43 11.83
N LEU A 299 4.10 2.70 10.72
CA LEU A 299 4.49 1.72 9.69
C LEU A 299 5.45 0.63 10.18
N PHE A 300 6.10 0.84 11.33
CA PHE A 300 7.12 -0.06 11.89
C PHE A 300 6.69 -0.64 13.24
N ASP A 301 5.41 -0.54 13.61
CA ASP A 301 4.88 -1.27 14.75
C ASP A 301 4.96 -2.78 14.49
N ASP A 302 5.23 -3.56 15.54
CA ASP A 302 5.46 -5.01 15.47
C ASP A 302 4.28 -5.78 14.84
N ASP A 303 3.06 -5.24 14.96
CA ASP A 303 1.82 -5.82 14.42
C ASP A 303 1.25 -5.04 13.22
N PHE A 304 2.01 -4.10 12.63
CA PHE A 304 1.57 -3.30 11.48
C PHE A 304 1.16 -4.18 10.29
N LEU A 305 1.98 -5.18 9.94
CA LEU A 305 1.63 -6.16 8.92
C LEU A 305 0.75 -7.25 9.53
N ASN A 306 -0.42 -7.48 8.95
CA ASN A 306 -1.33 -8.49 9.44
C ASN A 306 -0.88 -9.88 8.97
N VAL A 307 -0.31 -10.67 9.89
CA VAL A 307 0.14 -12.02 9.61
C VAL A 307 -0.97 -12.92 9.05
N HIS A 308 -2.22 -12.75 9.47
CA HIS A 308 -3.34 -13.58 9.00
C HIS A 308 -3.68 -13.32 7.53
N TYR A 309 -3.48 -12.09 7.05
CA TYR A 309 -3.67 -11.74 5.65
C TYR A 309 -2.62 -12.44 4.77
N PHE A 310 -1.34 -12.29 5.12
CA PHE A 310 -0.25 -12.81 4.29
C PHE A 310 -0.08 -14.32 4.41
N ALA A 311 -0.31 -14.89 5.58
CA ALA A 311 -0.26 -16.32 5.78
C ALA A 311 -1.50 -17.05 5.25
N ASN A 312 -2.56 -16.32 4.88
CA ASN A 312 -3.85 -16.88 4.48
C ASN A 312 -4.41 -17.88 5.52
N HIS A 313 -4.26 -17.55 6.81
CA HIS A 313 -4.75 -18.32 7.95
C HIS A 313 -5.78 -17.50 8.74
N SER A 314 -6.90 -18.11 9.09
CA SER A 314 -7.90 -17.45 9.94
C SER A 314 -7.38 -17.29 11.38
N PRO A 315 -7.70 -16.19 12.08
CA PRO A 315 -7.43 -16.06 13.51
C PRO A 315 -7.98 -17.26 14.30
N GLY A 316 -7.12 -17.95 15.05
CA GLY A 316 -7.47 -19.17 15.80
C GLY A 316 -7.20 -20.50 15.10
N GLU A 317 -6.76 -20.50 13.83
CA GLU A 317 -6.30 -21.72 13.14
C GLU A 317 -4.90 -22.18 13.58
N LEU A 318 -4.07 -21.25 14.06
CA LEU A 318 -2.77 -21.52 14.65
C LEU A 318 -2.94 -22.01 16.09
N ASN A 319 -2.52 -23.24 16.36
CA ASN A 319 -2.46 -23.79 17.72
C ASN A 319 -1.06 -24.30 18.05
N ASP A 320 -0.70 -24.27 19.33
CA ASP A 320 0.66 -24.61 19.79
C ASP A 320 1.09 -26.03 19.39
N LYS A 321 0.14 -26.96 19.25
CA LYS A 321 0.41 -28.34 18.86
C LYS A 321 0.79 -28.46 17.38
N ARG A 322 0.13 -27.70 16.49
CA ARG A 322 0.50 -27.57 15.08
C ARG A 322 1.88 -26.95 14.93
N VAL A 323 2.15 -25.86 15.65
CA VAL A 323 3.47 -25.20 15.66
C VAL A 323 4.56 -26.14 16.15
N ALA A 324 4.31 -26.90 17.23
CA ALA A 324 5.27 -27.85 17.77
C ALA A 324 5.54 -29.02 16.79
N LEU A 325 4.49 -29.54 16.15
CA LEU A 325 4.61 -30.58 15.12
C LEU A 325 5.38 -30.07 13.89
N GLY A 326 5.05 -28.86 13.42
CA GLY A 326 5.77 -28.17 12.35
C GLY A 326 7.25 -28.03 12.63
N ARG A 327 7.57 -27.54 13.83
CA ARG A 327 8.94 -27.44 14.32
C ARG A 327 9.64 -28.79 14.33
N LEU A 328 9.00 -29.85 14.84
CA LEU A 328 9.58 -31.20 14.81
C LEU A 328 9.92 -31.62 13.37
N LEU A 329 8.94 -31.53 12.46
CA LEU A 329 9.09 -31.91 11.06
C LEU A 329 10.17 -31.06 10.34
N PHE A 330 10.31 -29.79 10.68
CA PHE A 330 11.29 -28.89 10.09
C PHE A 330 12.74 -29.33 10.34
N PHE A 331 13.01 -29.89 11.52
CA PHE A 331 14.34 -30.37 11.90
C PHE A 331 14.57 -31.85 11.59
N ASP A 332 13.50 -32.64 11.42
CA ASP A 332 13.60 -34.09 11.22
C ASP A 332 13.93 -34.46 9.75
N PRO A 333 15.01 -35.22 9.50
CA PRO A 333 15.35 -35.65 8.15
C PRO A 333 14.42 -36.74 7.59
N ILE A 334 13.47 -37.27 8.38
CA ILE A 334 12.47 -38.27 7.96
C ILE A 334 11.66 -37.84 6.74
N LEU A 335 11.66 -36.55 6.37
CA LEU A 335 10.97 -36.05 5.19
C LEU A 335 11.75 -36.27 3.87
N SER A 336 13.06 -36.49 3.89
CA SER A 336 13.83 -36.76 2.66
C SER A 336 13.85 -38.25 2.28
N SER A 337 14.06 -38.57 1.01
CA SER A 337 14.11 -39.96 0.54
C SER A 337 15.18 -40.81 1.24
N ASN A 338 16.32 -40.22 1.58
CA ASN A 338 17.45 -40.89 2.22
C ASN A 338 17.52 -40.71 3.75
N ASN A 339 16.56 -40.02 4.37
CA ASN A 339 16.56 -39.66 5.79
C ASN A 339 17.83 -38.92 6.27
N GLN A 340 18.46 -38.11 5.40
CA GLN A 340 19.66 -37.34 5.72
C GLN A 340 19.48 -35.82 5.58
N ARG A 341 18.33 -35.34 5.09
CA ARG A 341 18.08 -33.91 4.88
C ARG A 341 16.74 -33.49 5.48
N SER A 342 16.78 -32.41 6.24
CA SER A 342 15.60 -31.70 6.76
C SER A 342 15.54 -30.28 6.20
N CYS A 343 14.45 -29.55 6.46
CA CYS A 343 14.34 -28.13 6.12
C CYS A 343 15.49 -27.33 6.74
N ALA A 344 15.83 -27.64 8.01
CA ALA A 344 16.91 -27.02 8.76
C ALA A 344 18.31 -27.26 8.17
N SER A 345 18.49 -28.24 7.26
CA SER A 345 19.76 -28.45 6.58
C SER A 345 20.12 -27.26 5.67
N CYS A 346 19.11 -26.67 5.02
CA CYS A 346 19.24 -25.50 4.15
C CYS A 346 18.81 -24.19 4.85
N HIS A 347 17.97 -24.26 5.88
CA HIS A 347 17.43 -23.09 6.59
C HIS A 347 17.86 -23.11 8.06
N GLN A 348 19.13 -22.79 8.31
CA GLN A 348 19.75 -22.94 9.63
C GLN A 348 19.45 -21.72 10.52
N PRO A 349 18.87 -21.89 11.73
CA PRO A 349 18.56 -20.75 12.61
C PRO A 349 19.77 -19.86 12.92
N GLY A 350 20.94 -20.46 13.15
CA GLY A 350 22.19 -19.75 13.42
C GLY A 350 22.76 -18.96 12.23
N ARG A 351 22.14 -19.08 11.05
CA ARG A 351 22.48 -18.34 9.82
C ARG A 351 21.27 -17.59 9.28
N ALA A 352 20.45 -17.05 10.18
CA ALA A 352 19.23 -16.33 9.84
C ALA A 352 18.29 -17.16 8.93
N PHE A 353 18.16 -18.46 9.20
CA PHE A 353 17.37 -19.40 8.40
C PHE A 353 17.78 -19.49 6.92
N THR A 354 19.07 -19.29 6.64
CA THR A 354 19.74 -19.64 5.37
C THR A 354 20.75 -20.75 5.61
N ASP A 355 21.46 -21.20 4.58
CA ASP A 355 22.62 -22.09 4.71
C ASP A 355 23.95 -21.34 4.62
N GLY A 356 23.94 -20.02 4.34
CA GLY A 356 25.12 -19.20 4.14
C GLY A 356 25.96 -19.57 2.91
N GLN A 357 25.38 -20.27 1.92
CA GLN A 357 26.07 -20.69 0.70
C GLN A 357 25.60 -19.87 -0.52
N ASP A 358 26.46 -19.79 -1.54
CA ASP A 358 26.12 -19.23 -2.86
C ASP A 358 24.99 -20.03 -3.55
N LYS A 359 24.99 -21.36 -3.38
CA LYS A 359 23.92 -22.29 -3.77
C LYS A 359 23.94 -23.49 -2.83
N SER A 360 22.77 -24.01 -2.46
CA SER A 360 22.69 -25.15 -1.54
C SER A 360 23.22 -26.44 -2.16
N LEU A 361 23.77 -27.33 -1.33
CA LEU A 361 24.27 -28.64 -1.76
C LEU A 361 23.11 -29.53 -2.23
N ALA A 362 23.29 -30.33 -3.28
CA ALA A 362 22.28 -31.31 -3.69
C ALA A 362 22.15 -32.49 -2.69
N LEU A 363 21.00 -33.17 -2.66
CA LEU A 363 20.69 -34.24 -1.69
C LEU A 363 21.72 -35.37 -1.65
N ASN A 364 22.23 -35.76 -2.82
CA ASN A 364 23.24 -36.81 -2.97
C ASN A 364 24.66 -36.35 -2.56
N GLY A 365 24.84 -35.08 -2.17
CA GLY A 365 26.13 -34.50 -1.86
C GLY A 365 26.97 -34.13 -3.10
N GLU A 366 26.46 -34.36 -4.31
CA GLU A 366 27.17 -34.11 -5.57
C GLU A 366 26.57 -32.89 -6.27
N GLY A 367 27.34 -31.80 -6.32
CA GLY A 367 26.91 -30.57 -6.96
C GLY A 367 25.95 -29.73 -6.12
N LYS A 368 25.33 -28.72 -6.76
CA LYS A 368 24.49 -27.73 -6.10
C LYS A 368 23.10 -27.63 -6.76
N ILE A 369 22.12 -27.14 -6.02
CA ILE A 369 20.84 -26.68 -6.60
C ILE A 369 21.05 -25.36 -7.38
N GLN A 370 20.01 -24.85 -8.04
CA GLN A 370 20.17 -23.71 -8.95
C GLN A 370 20.43 -22.37 -8.25
N ARG A 371 19.84 -22.16 -7.07
CA ARG A 371 19.84 -20.90 -6.31
C ARG A 371 20.26 -21.12 -4.85
N ASN A 372 20.62 -20.08 -4.12
CA ASN A 372 20.81 -20.17 -2.67
C ASN A 372 19.45 -20.38 -1.96
N ALA A 373 19.50 -20.85 -0.71
CA ALA A 373 18.34 -20.87 0.17
C ALA A 373 18.01 -19.42 0.62
N PRO A 374 16.80 -18.89 0.34
CA PRO A 374 16.39 -17.61 0.90
C PRO A 374 16.19 -17.72 2.42
N THR A 375 16.26 -16.60 3.13
CA THR A 375 15.93 -16.58 4.57
C THR A 375 14.46 -16.90 4.78
N LEU A 376 14.14 -17.58 5.88
CA LEU A 376 12.77 -17.75 6.33
C LEU A 376 12.33 -16.68 7.34
N ILE A 377 13.24 -15.78 7.76
CA ILE A 377 12.86 -14.65 8.62
C ILE A 377 11.86 -13.79 7.86
N ASN A 378 10.70 -13.55 8.47
CA ASN A 378 9.61 -12.75 7.92
C ASN A 378 8.99 -13.32 6.62
N ALA A 379 9.31 -14.55 6.22
CA ALA A 379 8.77 -15.16 5.01
C ALA A 379 7.24 -15.25 5.02
N ILE A 380 6.64 -15.33 6.22
CA ILE A 380 5.19 -15.34 6.45
C ILE A 380 4.47 -14.09 5.91
N TYR A 381 5.18 -12.97 5.72
CA TYR A 381 4.64 -11.73 5.15
C TYR A 381 4.78 -11.65 3.62
N SER A 382 5.29 -12.70 2.97
CA SER A 382 5.47 -12.70 1.51
C SER A 382 4.16 -13.02 0.80
N GLU A 383 3.81 -12.24 -0.22
CA GLU A 383 2.64 -12.55 -1.06
C GLU A 383 2.85 -13.82 -1.92
N ARG A 384 4.12 -14.14 -2.24
CA ARG A 384 4.52 -15.25 -3.11
C ARG A 384 5.91 -15.78 -2.70
N TYR A 385 6.21 -17.03 -3.06
CA TYR A 385 7.38 -17.77 -2.60
C TYR A 385 8.30 -18.18 -3.75
N PHE A 386 9.56 -18.45 -3.40
CA PHE A 386 10.73 -18.58 -4.29
C PHE A 386 11.19 -17.26 -4.92
N TYR A 387 12.45 -17.24 -5.38
CA TYR A 387 13.06 -16.10 -6.06
C TYR A 387 12.33 -15.64 -7.33
N ASP A 388 11.56 -16.52 -7.97
CA ASP A 388 10.74 -16.20 -9.16
C ASP A 388 9.26 -16.02 -8.81
N LEU A 389 8.92 -15.98 -7.52
CA LEU A 389 7.57 -15.76 -7.02
C LEU A 389 6.55 -16.77 -7.58
N ARG A 390 6.96 -17.95 -8.04
CA ARG A 390 6.06 -18.85 -8.80
C ARG A 390 4.95 -19.45 -7.95
N GLU A 391 5.17 -19.65 -6.64
CA GLU A 391 4.18 -20.27 -5.75
C GLU A 391 3.44 -19.24 -4.88
N PRO A 392 2.11 -19.34 -4.73
CA PRO A 392 1.31 -18.39 -3.97
C PRO A 392 1.15 -18.76 -2.48
N SER A 393 1.65 -19.91 -2.02
CA SER A 393 1.51 -20.33 -0.61
C SER A 393 2.69 -21.19 -0.14
N LEU A 394 2.97 -21.20 1.16
CA LEU A 394 4.02 -22.02 1.78
C LEU A 394 3.77 -23.51 1.57
N GLU A 395 2.52 -23.97 1.68
CA GLU A 395 2.18 -25.38 1.47
C GLU A 395 2.44 -25.83 0.03
N ARG A 396 2.32 -24.90 -0.93
CA ARG A 396 2.71 -25.18 -2.32
C ARG A 396 4.22 -25.15 -2.50
N GLN A 397 4.92 -24.20 -1.87
CA GLN A 397 6.38 -24.16 -1.81
C GLN A 397 6.96 -25.49 -1.29
N VAL A 398 6.46 -26.00 -0.16
CA VAL A 398 6.87 -27.27 0.46
C VAL A 398 6.70 -28.45 -0.50
N LYS A 399 5.60 -28.47 -1.27
CA LYS A 399 5.36 -29.54 -2.25
C LYS A 399 6.42 -29.60 -3.36
N HIS A 400 6.98 -28.46 -3.76
CA HIS A 400 8.07 -28.42 -4.74
C HIS A 400 9.35 -28.99 -4.12
N VAL A 401 9.69 -28.59 -2.89
CA VAL A 401 10.90 -29.08 -2.18
C VAL A 401 10.86 -30.59 -1.96
N VAL A 402 9.69 -31.12 -1.56
CA VAL A 402 9.48 -32.57 -1.37
C VAL A 402 9.81 -33.35 -2.64
N ARG A 403 9.39 -32.85 -3.81
CA ARG A 403 9.48 -33.53 -5.10
C ARG A 403 10.80 -33.33 -5.83
N ASP A 404 11.54 -32.26 -5.54
CA ASP A 404 12.81 -31.99 -6.22
C ASP A 404 13.86 -33.05 -5.83
N HIS A 405 14.31 -33.82 -6.81
CA HIS A 405 15.36 -34.84 -6.69
C HIS A 405 16.69 -34.34 -6.09
N LYS A 406 16.98 -33.04 -6.18
CA LYS A 406 18.16 -32.42 -5.57
C LYS A 406 17.89 -31.88 -4.17
N GLU A 407 16.64 -31.85 -3.72
CA GLU A 407 16.23 -31.40 -2.39
C GLU A 407 15.79 -32.57 -1.52
N PHE A 408 14.51 -32.91 -1.41
CA PHE A 408 14.08 -34.08 -0.61
C PHE A 408 13.96 -35.36 -1.46
N GLY A 409 13.74 -35.21 -2.76
CA GLY A 409 13.74 -36.30 -3.74
C GLY A 409 12.76 -37.43 -3.43
N THR A 410 11.57 -37.11 -2.93
CA THR A 410 10.54 -38.10 -2.57
C THR A 410 9.14 -37.61 -2.92
N ASP A 411 8.11 -38.29 -2.41
CA ASP A 411 6.72 -37.86 -2.50
C ASP A 411 6.01 -38.01 -1.15
N PHE A 412 4.83 -37.41 -1.04
CA PHE A 412 4.07 -37.43 0.21
C PHE A 412 3.55 -38.82 0.58
N LEU A 413 3.35 -39.75 -0.37
CA LEU A 413 2.93 -41.11 -0.04
C LEU A 413 4.04 -41.84 0.70
N ALA A 414 5.29 -41.70 0.24
CA ALA A 414 6.47 -42.25 0.91
C ALA A 414 6.72 -41.59 2.28
N ILE A 415 6.52 -40.26 2.40
CA ILE A 415 6.61 -39.57 3.68
C ILE A 415 5.54 -40.08 4.66
N ILE A 416 4.29 -40.18 4.23
CA ILE A 416 3.18 -40.68 5.06
C ILE A 416 3.44 -42.11 5.52
N ASP A 417 3.92 -43.00 4.63
CA ASP A 417 4.29 -44.36 5.00
C ASP A 417 5.38 -44.37 6.09
N LYS A 418 6.43 -43.55 5.97
CA LYS A 418 7.46 -43.41 7.00
C LYS A 418 6.89 -42.91 8.34
N LEU A 419 6.11 -41.83 8.32
CA LEU A 419 5.54 -41.23 9.53
C LEU A 419 4.52 -42.16 10.20
N SER A 420 3.72 -42.90 9.43
CA SER A 420 2.69 -43.81 9.95
C SER A 420 3.24 -45.01 10.73
N ARG A 421 4.51 -45.36 10.51
CA ARG A 421 5.22 -46.42 11.25
C ARG A 421 5.68 -45.96 12.63
N SER A 422 5.63 -44.67 12.92
CA SER A 422 5.90 -44.10 14.23
C SER A 422 4.59 -43.83 14.96
N GLN A 423 4.38 -44.54 16.08
CA GLN A 423 3.23 -44.29 16.95
C GLN A 423 3.23 -42.86 17.50
N GLU A 424 4.42 -42.30 17.76
CA GLU A 424 4.58 -40.93 18.26
C GLU A 424 4.10 -39.90 17.23
N TYR A 425 4.52 -40.02 15.96
CA TYR A 425 4.03 -39.12 14.92
C TYR A 425 2.52 -39.22 14.77
N TRP A 426 1.97 -40.44 14.75
CA TRP A 426 0.52 -40.62 14.66
C TRP A 426 -0.23 -39.88 15.77
N GLN A 427 0.27 -39.94 17.02
CA GLN A 427 -0.30 -39.20 18.15
C GLN A 427 -0.15 -37.68 17.98
N LEU A 428 1.03 -37.18 17.62
CA LEU A 428 1.27 -35.75 17.44
C LEU A 428 0.36 -35.16 16.36
N PHE A 429 0.18 -35.85 15.24
CA PHE A 429 -0.74 -35.45 14.18
C PHE A 429 -2.20 -35.51 14.64
N ALA A 430 -2.60 -36.56 15.37
CA ALA A 430 -3.94 -36.67 15.93
C ALA A 430 -4.26 -35.51 16.87
N GLU A 431 -3.28 -35.09 17.67
CA GLU A 431 -3.39 -33.99 18.62
C GLU A 431 -3.36 -32.60 17.97
N ALA A 432 -2.55 -32.39 16.95
CA ALA A 432 -2.45 -31.12 16.22
C ALA A 432 -3.71 -30.84 15.36
N TYR A 433 -4.37 -31.89 14.89
CA TYR A 433 -5.52 -31.82 13.98
C TYR A 433 -6.80 -32.43 14.55
N GLN A 434 -7.03 -32.31 15.85
CA GLN A 434 -8.23 -32.84 16.52
C GLN A 434 -9.54 -32.33 15.91
N SER A 435 -9.59 -31.07 15.47
CA SER A 435 -10.76 -30.48 14.81
C SER A 435 -10.95 -30.92 13.36
N GLN A 436 -9.96 -31.64 12.80
CA GLN A 436 -9.94 -32.07 11.40
C GLN A 436 -9.43 -33.52 11.28
N PRO A 437 -10.12 -34.50 11.90
CA PRO A 437 -9.64 -35.87 12.01
C PRO A 437 -9.38 -36.54 10.66
N GLN A 438 -10.14 -36.18 9.63
CA GLN A 438 -9.98 -36.67 8.26
C GLN A 438 -8.63 -36.31 7.62
N TYR A 439 -7.91 -35.33 8.18
CA TYR A 439 -6.64 -34.87 7.65
C TYR A 439 -5.44 -35.15 8.56
N GLN A 440 -5.63 -35.87 9.69
CA GLN A 440 -4.61 -36.01 10.74
C GLN A 440 -3.23 -36.37 10.19
N LEU A 441 -3.05 -37.44 9.40
CA LEU A 441 -1.79 -37.70 8.70
C LEU A 441 -2.02 -37.71 7.19
N SER A 442 -1.82 -36.55 6.56
CA SER A 442 -2.09 -36.36 5.14
C SER A 442 -1.07 -35.42 4.51
N LYS A 443 -1.05 -35.39 3.17
CA LYS A 443 -0.26 -34.39 2.43
C LYS A 443 -0.58 -32.97 2.89
N TRP A 444 -1.85 -32.69 3.18
CA TRP A 444 -2.28 -31.37 3.63
C TRP A 444 -1.72 -31.06 5.03
N SER A 445 -1.91 -31.93 6.02
CA SER A 445 -1.44 -31.66 7.40
C SER A 445 0.07 -31.58 7.53
N ILE A 446 0.83 -32.34 6.72
CA ILE A 446 2.29 -32.22 6.69
C ILE A 446 2.71 -30.84 6.16
N SER A 447 2.09 -30.37 5.07
CA SER A 447 2.42 -29.06 4.51
C SER A 447 1.91 -27.90 5.36
N ASP A 448 0.72 -28.03 5.95
CA ASP A 448 0.10 -27.04 6.84
C ASP A 448 0.87 -26.88 8.16
N ALA A 449 1.38 -27.97 8.75
CA ALA A 449 2.22 -27.86 9.94
C ALA A 449 3.55 -27.17 9.66
N LEU A 450 4.12 -27.34 8.46
CA LEU A 450 5.40 -26.75 8.06
C LEU A 450 5.29 -25.28 7.63
N ALA A 451 4.14 -24.87 7.10
CA ALA A 451 3.82 -23.49 6.78
C ALA A 451 3.65 -22.67 8.07
#